data_AF-A0A7S2XRZ1-F1
#
_entry.id   AF-A0A7S2XRZ1-F1
#
_cell.length_a   1.000
_cell.length_b   1.000
_cell.length_c   1.000
_cell.angle_alpha   90.00
_cell.angle_beta   90.00
_cell.angle_gamma   90.00
#
_symmetry.space_group_name_H-M   'P 1'
#
loop_
_entity.id
_entity.type
_entity.pdbx_description
1 polymer ?
#
loop_
_entity_poly.entity_id
_entity_poly.type
_entity_poly.pdbx_seq_one_letter_code
_entity_poly.pdbx_strand_id
1 'polypeptide(L)'
;MVREGAVDVGCLSQMTHKLQDDQHYSGGATKSSSSCMKQSLYYSWDLEVDASFRPIAVDGEVAQFRLWTASELEQEVRYGNNLRPAMRLVITDFLMRHGIITPDTESNYTQIRNAMTNHRLVCNGMMCAMG
;
A
#
# COMPACT_ATOMS: atom_id res chain seq x y z
N MET A 1 12.18 -12.44 2.90
CA MET A 1 12.67 -13.27 4.03
C MET A 1 12.11 -12.67 5.30
N VAL A 2 11.40 -13.44 6.12
CA VAL A 2 10.82 -12.99 7.40
C VAL A 2 11.88 -13.16 8.49
N ARG A 3 12.06 -12.15 9.34
CA ARG A 3 13.02 -12.20 10.45
C ARG A 3 12.44 -12.93 11.65
N GLU A 4 13.31 -13.52 12.45
CA GLU A 4 12.94 -14.06 13.76
C GLU A 4 12.29 -12.97 14.62
N GLY A 5 11.27 -13.35 15.40
CA GLY A 5 10.48 -12.43 16.22
C GLY A 5 9.35 -11.69 15.48
N ALA A 6 9.23 -11.83 14.15
CA ALA A 6 8.12 -11.24 13.42
C ALA A 6 6.80 -11.99 13.68
N VAL A 7 5.72 -11.25 13.88
CA VAL A 7 4.37 -11.76 14.15
C VAL A 7 3.56 -11.70 12.87
N ASP A 8 2.96 -12.83 12.46
CA ASP A 8 2.01 -12.88 11.35
C ASP A 8 0.73 -12.11 11.72
N VAL A 9 0.35 -11.16 10.88
CA VAL A 9 -0.86 -10.34 11.04
C VAL A 9 -1.89 -10.59 9.94
N GLY A 10 -1.62 -11.57 9.07
CA GLY A 10 -2.55 -12.07 8.06
C GLY A 10 -2.28 -11.53 6.65
N CYS A 11 -3.33 -11.60 5.83
CA CYS A 11 -3.25 -11.34 4.40
C CYS A 11 -4.25 -10.28 3.97
N LEU A 12 -3.75 -9.28 3.24
CA LEU A 12 -4.54 -8.20 2.66
C LEU A 12 -4.69 -8.45 1.16
N SER A 13 -5.81 -8.01 0.58
CA SER A 13 -6.03 -8.15 -0.85
C SER A 13 -6.31 -6.80 -1.51
N GLN A 14 -5.77 -6.63 -2.72
CA GLN A 14 -5.94 -5.41 -3.51
C GLN A 14 -6.20 -5.75 -4.97
N MET A 15 -7.19 -5.09 -5.54
CA MET A 15 -7.48 -5.08 -6.96
C MET A 15 -7.02 -3.74 -7.55
N THR A 16 -6.16 -3.80 -8.54
CA THR A 16 -5.63 -2.63 -9.24
C THR A 16 -6.01 -2.72 -10.70
N HIS A 17 -6.56 -1.62 -11.21
CA HIS A 17 -6.75 -1.45 -12.64
C HIS A 17 -5.48 -0.84 -13.24
N LYS A 18 -4.90 -1.49 -14.24
CA LYS A 18 -3.80 -0.94 -15.02
C LYS A 18 -4.29 -0.66 -16.43
N LEU A 19 -4.23 0.60 -16.83
CA LEU A 19 -4.16 0.96 -18.23
C LEU A 19 -2.76 0.57 -18.71
N GLN A 20 -2.67 -0.25 -19.75
CA GLN A 20 -1.40 -0.46 -20.43
C GLN A 20 -1.12 0.83 -21.22
N ASP A 21 -0.10 1.59 -20.81
CA ASP A 21 0.41 2.66 -21.64
C ASP A 21 0.93 2.07 -22.95
N ASP A 22 0.53 2.69 -24.06
CA ASP A 22 1.00 2.38 -25.41
C ASP A 22 2.51 2.60 -25.48
N GLN A 23 3.30 1.57 -25.15
CA GLN A 23 4.68 1.54 -25.58
C GLN A 23 4.69 1.46 -27.11
N HIS A 24 5.01 2.59 -27.73
CA HIS A 24 5.32 2.70 -29.16
C HIS A 24 6.52 1.79 -29.47
N TYR A 25 6.25 0.53 -29.82
CA TYR A 25 7.19 -0.22 -30.65
C TYR A 25 7.12 0.38 -32.06
N SER A 26 8.27 0.76 -32.59
CA SER A 26 8.46 1.20 -33.97
C SER A 26 8.10 0.08 -34.94
N GLY A 27 6.81 -0.10 -35.20
CA GLY A 27 6.28 -1.25 -35.92
C GLY A 27 4.76 -1.28 -36.03
N GLY A 28 4.15 -0.17 -36.45
CA GLY A 28 2.94 -0.15 -37.29
C GLY A 28 1.67 -0.90 -36.87
N ALA A 29 1.47 -1.29 -35.61
CA ALA A 29 0.22 -1.90 -35.16
C ALA A 29 -0.37 -1.10 -33.99
N THR A 30 -1.51 -0.47 -34.21
CA THR A 30 -2.34 0.15 -33.17
C THR A 30 -2.92 -0.97 -32.28
N LYS A 31 -2.36 -1.18 -31.09
CA LYS A 31 -3.00 -2.02 -30.07
C LYS A 31 -4.12 -1.21 -29.43
N SER A 32 -5.33 -1.75 -29.43
CA SER A 32 -6.43 -1.25 -28.60
C SER A 32 -5.99 -1.29 -27.14
N SER A 33 -6.23 -0.20 -26.40
CA SER A 33 -5.89 -0.06 -24.99
C SER A 33 -6.60 -1.11 -24.13
N SER A 34 -6.00 -2.29 -23.97
CA SER A 34 -6.56 -3.36 -23.17
C SER A 34 -6.32 -3.06 -21.70
N SER A 35 -7.38 -2.63 -21.02
CA SER A 35 -7.36 -2.43 -19.58
C SER A 35 -7.33 -3.79 -18.87
N CYS A 36 -6.40 -3.98 -17.94
CA CYS A 36 -6.28 -5.24 -17.20
C CYS A 36 -6.51 -5.02 -15.70
N MET A 37 -7.32 -5.88 -15.11
CA MET A 37 -7.52 -5.94 -13.66
C MET A 37 -6.52 -6.92 -13.07
N LYS A 38 -5.71 -6.45 -12.13
CA LYS A 38 -4.76 -7.28 -11.37
C LYS A 38 -5.25 -7.45 -9.95
N GLN A 39 -5.38 -8.69 -9.51
CA GLN A 39 -5.55 -9.01 -8.09
C GLN A 39 -4.18 -9.33 -7.47
N SER A 40 -3.88 -8.72 -6.32
CA SER A 40 -2.65 -8.91 -5.55
C SER A 40 -3.00 -9.28 -4.11
N LEU A 41 -2.19 -10.15 -3.51
CA LEU A 41 -2.26 -10.53 -2.10
C LEU A 41 -0.98 -10.06 -1.40
N TYR A 42 -1.13 -9.53 -0.19
CA TYR A 42 -0.04 -9.04 0.64
C TYR A 42 -0.10 -9.71 2.00
N TYR A 43 0.82 -10.64 2.24
CA TYR A 43 1.04 -11.21 3.56
C TYR A 43 1.86 -10.22 4.37
N SER A 44 1.39 -9.88 5.55
CA SER A 44 1.95 -8.83 6.38
C SER A 44 2.46 -9.41 7.69
N TRP A 45 3.56 -8.84 8.18
CA TRP A 45 4.16 -9.20 9.46
C TRP A 45 4.54 -7.93 10.21
N ASP A 46 4.31 -7.93 11.52
CA ASP A 46 4.79 -6.89 12.41
C ASP A 46 6.09 -7.37 13.06
N LEU A 47 7.05 -6.46 13.23
CA LEU A 47 8.31 -6.73 13.92
C LEU A 47 8.60 -5.59 14.89
N GLU A 48 8.61 -5.91 16.18
CA GLU A 48 9.09 -4.99 17.20
C GLU A 48 10.62 -4.90 17.14
N VAL A 49 11.15 -3.68 17.22
CA VAL A 49 12.58 -3.41 17.12
C VAL A 49 13.01 -2.42 18.19
N ASP A 50 14.26 -2.51 18.62
CA ASP A 50 14.86 -1.54 19.55
C ASP A 50 14.86 -0.13 18.97
N ALA A 51 14.75 0.88 19.83
CA ALA A 51 14.80 2.30 19.42
C ALA A 51 16.13 2.69 18.71
N SER A 52 17.20 1.93 18.97
CA SER A 52 18.51 2.10 18.33
C SER A 52 18.61 1.41 16.97
N PHE A 53 17.63 0.60 16.57
CA PHE A 53 17.64 -0.12 15.30
C PHE A 53 17.70 0.84 14.11
N ARG A 54 18.62 0.56 13.17
CA ARG A 54 18.75 1.31 11.91
C ARG A 54 18.81 0.31 10.75
N PRO A 55 17.81 0.29 9.84
CA PRO A 55 17.84 -0.59 8.68
C PRO A 55 18.95 -0.17 7.71
N ILE A 56 19.59 -1.15 7.08
CA ILE A 56 20.68 -0.96 6.11
C ILE A 56 20.22 -1.54 4.77
N ALA A 57 20.37 -0.77 3.70
CA ALA A 57 20.10 -1.24 2.33
C ALA A 57 21.27 -2.13 1.89
N VAL A 58 20.99 -3.33 1.39
CA VAL A 58 22.02 -4.36 1.15
C VAL A 58 22.16 -4.78 -0.31
N ASP A 59 21.19 -4.47 -1.16
CA ASP A 59 21.08 -4.96 -2.55
C ASP A 59 20.91 -3.83 -3.59
N GLY A 60 20.88 -2.57 -3.13
CA GLY A 60 20.71 -1.40 -4.00
C GLY A 60 19.27 -1.13 -4.43
N GLU A 61 18.28 -1.93 -3.99
CA GLU A 61 16.87 -1.68 -4.31
C GLU A 61 16.29 -0.51 -3.50
N VAL A 62 16.84 -0.27 -2.29
CA VAL A 62 16.39 0.78 -1.37
C VAL A 62 17.37 1.95 -1.42
N ALA A 63 16.87 3.12 -1.83
CA ALA A 63 17.65 4.34 -1.85
C ALA A 63 17.91 4.92 -0.44
N GLN A 64 16.91 4.88 0.45
CA GLN A 64 17.00 5.39 1.82
C GLN A 64 15.89 4.81 2.70
N PHE A 65 16.12 4.80 4.01
CA PHE A 65 15.09 4.57 5.03
C PHE A 65 14.77 5.87 5.77
N ARG A 66 13.50 6.08 6.12
CA ARG A 66 13.05 7.19 6.95
C ARG A 66 12.23 6.63 8.10
N LEU A 67 12.51 7.12 9.32
CA LEU A 67 11.68 6.83 10.48
C LEU A 67 10.54 7.83 10.54
N TRP A 68 9.31 7.34 10.63
CA TRP A 68 8.09 8.14 10.72
C TRP A 68 7.35 7.76 11.99
N THR A 69 6.74 8.75 12.63
CA THR A 69 5.79 8.54 13.71
C THR A 69 4.47 7.97 13.17
N ALA A 70 3.69 7.33 14.03
CA ALA A 70 2.36 6.83 13.65
C ALA A 70 1.43 7.95 13.15
N SER A 71 1.55 9.16 13.73
CA SER A 71 0.77 10.32 13.31
C SER A 71 1.16 10.82 11.92
N GLU A 72 2.46 10.89 11.60
CA GLU A 72 2.92 11.24 10.24
C GLU A 72 2.43 10.21 9.21
N LEU A 73 2.48 8.92 9.55
CA LEU A 73 1.95 7.87 8.68
C LEU A 73 0.43 7.99 8.47
N GLU A 74 -0.33 8.31 9.51
CA GLU A 74 -1.76 8.54 9.39
C GLU A 74 -2.05 9.72 8.45
N GLN A 75 -1.36 10.86 8.63
CA GLN A 75 -1.52 12.03 7.76
C GLN A 75 -1.20 11.70 6.30
N GLU A 76 -0.13 10.95 6.06
CA GLU A 76 0.26 10.54 4.71
C GLU A 76 -0.72 9.55 4.08
N VAL A 77 -1.26 8.61 4.85
CA VAL A 77 -2.32 7.69 4.40
C VAL A 77 -3.62 8.43 4.07
N ARG A 78 -3.96 9.51 4.79
CA ARG A 78 -5.18 10.28 4.53
C ARG A 78 -5.03 11.28 3.39
N TYR A 79 -3.89 11.97 3.32
CA TYR A 79 -3.76 13.18 2.50
C TYR A 79 -2.50 13.21 1.64
N GLY A 80 -1.52 12.34 1.89
CA GLY A 80 -0.24 12.33 1.19
C GLY A 80 -0.25 11.54 -0.12
N ASN A 81 0.85 11.66 -0.88
CA ASN A 81 1.03 11.04 -2.21
C ASN A 81 2.38 10.29 -2.36
N ASN A 82 3.16 10.14 -1.29
CA ASN A 82 4.45 9.47 -1.28
C ASN A 82 4.31 7.93 -1.24
N LEU A 83 3.17 7.42 -0.77
CA LEU A 83 2.92 5.98 -0.66
C LEU A 83 2.36 5.39 -1.95
N ARG A 84 3.00 4.32 -2.44
CA ARG A 84 2.42 3.47 -3.47
C ARG A 84 1.11 2.83 -2.95
N PRO A 85 0.15 2.48 -3.83
CA PRO A 85 -1.12 1.91 -3.40
C PRO A 85 -1.02 0.69 -2.47
N ALA A 86 -0.08 -0.22 -2.72
CA ALA A 86 0.16 -1.38 -1.86
C ALA A 86 0.67 -1.00 -0.47
N MET A 87 1.56 0.00 -0.38
CA MET A 87 2.10 0.47 0.89
C MET A 87 1.01 1.16 1.72
N ARG A 88 0.17 1.98 1.08
CA ARG A 88 -0.96 2.63 1.73
C ARG A 88 -1.88 1.59 2.38
N LEU A 89 -2.19 0.50 1.67
CA LEU A 89 -2.98 -0.61 2.20
C LEU A 89 -2.37 -1.22 3.47
N VAL A 90 -1.09 -1.62 3.42
CA VAL A 90 -0.40 -2.25 4.56
C VAL A 90 -0.32 -1.29 5.76
N ILE A 91 -0.05 0.00 5.53
CA ILE A 91 0.04 1.00 6.60
C ILE A 91 -1.34 1.29 7.19
N THR A 92 -2.39 1.41 6.38
CA THR A 92 -3.77 1.58 6.89
C THR A 92 -4.16 0.43 7.81
N ASP A 93 -3.89 -0.81 7.41
CA ASP A 93 -4.15 -2.00 8.24
C ASP A 93 -3.37 -1.94 9.56
N PHE A 94 -2.07 -1.60 9.50
CA PHE A 94 -1.24 -1.42 10.69
C PHE A 94 -1.83 -0.37 11.65
N LEU A 95 -2.16 0.82 11.17
CA LEU A 95 -2.72 1.89 12.00
C LEU A 95 -4.08 1.51 12.62
N MET A 96 -4.90 0.74 11.92
CA MET A 96 -6.18 0.25 12.43
C MET A 96 -6.02 -0.85 13.48
N ARG A 97 -5.07 -1.79 13.29
CA ARG A 97 -4.79 -2.87 14.27
C ARG A 97 -4.17 -2.34 15.55
N HIS A 98 -3.35 -1.28 15.45
CA HIS A 98 -2.71 -0.62 16.58
C HIS A 98 -3.56 0.49 17.22
N GLY A 99 -4.82 0.67 16.80
CA GLY A 99 -5.76 1.58 17.44
C GLY A 99 -5.49 3.08 17.23
N ILE A 100 -4.70 3.43 16.22
CA ILE A 100 -4.46 4.83 15.81
C ILE A 100 -5.65 5.33 14.99
N ILE A 101 -6.08 4.54 14.01
CA ILE A 101 -7.36 4.74 13.32
C ILE A 101 -8.39 3.88 14.04
N THR A 102 -9.46 4.50 14.54
CA THR A 102 -10.50 3.83 15.34
C THR A 102 -11.88 4.04 14.72
N PRO A 103 -12.89 3.25 15.11
CA PRO A 103 -14.28 3.49 14.70
C PRO A 103 -14.80 4.90 15.06
N ASP A 104 -14.22 5.53 16.09
CA ASP A 104 -14.62 6.87 16.53
C ASP A 104 -13.96 7.98 15.69
N THR A 105 -12.77 7.71 15.12
CA THR A 105 -12.02 8.68 14.30
C THR A 105 -12.23 8.51 12.80
N GLU A 106 -12.79 7.37 12.36
CA GLU A 106 -13.02 7.07 10.94
C GLU A 106 -14.43 6.51 10.71
N SER A 107 -15.30 7.31 10.09
CA SER A 107 -16.69 6.92 9.82
C SER A 107 -16.83 5.73 8.88
N ASN A 108 -15.83 5.48 8.01
CA ASN A 108 -15.81 4.34 7.10
C ASN A 108 -15.03 3.14 7.64
N TYR A 109 -14.68 3.11 8.93
CA TYR A 109 -13.77 2.10 9.53
C TYR A 109 -14.14 0.67 9.13
N THR A 110 -15.41 0.29 9.31
CA THR A 110 -15.91 -1.05 8.99
C THR A 110 -15.82 -1.35 7.49
N GLN A 111 -16.11 -0.37 6.63
CA GLN A 111 -16.04 -0.55 5.18
C GLN A 111 -14.59 -0.74 4.73
N ILE A 112 -13.67 0.08 5.24
CA ILE A 112 -12.24 -0.01 4.96
C ILE A 112 -11.73 -1.38 5.42
N ARG A 113 -11.99 -1.78 6.67
CA ARG A 113 -11.58 -3.08 7.22
C ARG A 113 -12.08 -4.24 6.36
N ASN A 114 -13.37 -4.23 6.03
CA ASN A 114 -13.96 -5.27 5.20
C ASN A 114 -13.38 -5.28 3.79
N ALA A 115 -13.09 -4.12 3.20
CA ALA A 115 -12.49 -4.07 1.88
C ALA A 115 -11.08 -4.65 1.88
N MET A 116 -10.27 -4.40 2.92
CA MET A 116 -8.89 -4.91 3.04
C MET A 116 -8.81 -6.44 3.10
N THR A 117 -9.77 -7.07 3.79
CA THR A 117 -9.79 -8.52 4.01
C THR A 117 -10.65 -9.28 3.00
N ASN A 118 -11.57 -8.60 2.30
CA ASN A 118 -12.34 -9.18 1.20
C ASN A 118 -11.62 -8.89 -0.13
N HIS A 119 -11.80 -9.74 -1.14
CA HIS A 119 -11.11 -9.65 -2.46
C HIS A 119 -11.40 -8.39 -3.31
N ARG A 120 -11.87 -7.27 -2.75
CA ARG A 120 -12.55 -6.18 -3.47
C ARG A 120 -12.06 -4.76 -3.20
N LEU A 121 -10.86 -4.54 -2.66
CA LEU A 121 -10.29 -3.19 -2.66
C LEU A 121 -9.92 -2.76 -4.07
N VAL A 122 -10.66 -1.80 -4.64
CA VAL A 122 -10.26 -1.14 -5.89
C VAL A 122 -9.58 0.17 -5.54
N CYS A 123 -8.25 0.22 -5.71
CA CYS A 123 -7.54 1.49 -5.64
C CYS A 123 -7.57 2.14 -7.02
N ASN A 124 -8.55 3.02 -7.25
CA ASN A 124 -8.49 3.92 -8.39
C ASN A 124 -7.25 4.80 -8.20
N GLY A 125 -6.28 4.71 -9.11
CA GLY A 125 -5.17 5.64 -9.15
C GLY A 125 -5.77 7.04 -9.22
N MET A 126 -5.69 7.78 -8.12
CA MET A 126 -6.26 9.12 -8.03
C MET A 126 -5.62 9.94 -9.14
N MET A 127 -6.49 10.30 -10.07
CA MET A 127 -6.29 11.16 -11.22
C MET A 127 -5.53 12.41 -10.75
N CYS A 128 -4.26 12.52 -11.12
CA CYS A 128 -3.63 13.82 -11.23
C CYS A 128 -4.28 14.53 -12.41
N ALA A 129 -5.20 15.46 -12.13
CA ALA A 129 -5.24 16.80 -12.71
C ALA A 129 -6.56 17.48 -12.31
N MET A 130 -6.43 18.54 -11.51
CA MET A 130 -7.37 19.65 -11.52
C MET A 130 -7.20 20.44 -12.82
N GLY A 131 -8.29 20.95 -13.39
CA GLY A 131 -8.30 21.88 -14.53
C GLY A 131 -9.30 21.51 -15.60
#